data_AF-A0AAW4G1M8-F1
#
_entry.id   AF-A0AAW4G1M8-F1
#
_cell.length_a   1.000
_cell.length_b   1.000
_cell.length_c   1.000
_cell.angle_alpha   90.00
_cell.angle_beta   90.00
_cell.angle_gamma   90.00
#
_symmetry.space_group_name_H-M   'P 1'
#
loop_
_entity.id
_entity.type
_entity.pdbx_description
1 polymer ?
#
loop_
_entity_poly.entity_id
_entity_poly.type
_entity_poly.pdbx_seq_one_letter_code
_entity_poly.pdbx_strand_id
1 'polypeptide(L)'
;MTQFIKSLDRKVINTTFGVIYGFALLMALFPPLYLSASGVKSPVIFGIPWAVMYWIVNAALVGASLTALYIVENIRGEGDD
;
A
#
# COMPACT_ATOMS: atom_id res chain seq x y z
N MET A 1 7.51 21.12 5.63
CA MET A 1 7.26 19.69 5.37
C MET A 1 8.48 19.00 4.74
N THR A 2 9.07 19.53 3.67
CA THR A 2 10.25 18.93 3.02
C THR A 2 11.47 18.77 3.94
N GLN A 3 11.74 19.74 4.83
CA GLN A 3 12.81 19.66 5.83
C GLN A 3 12.64 18.47 6.80
N PHE A 4 11.40 18.16 7.20
CA PHE A 4 11.10 17.01 8.05
C PHE A 4 11.37 15.68 7.33
N ILE A 5 11.02 15.60 6.04
CA ILE A 5 11.28 14.42 5.20
C ILE A 5 12.78 14.21 4.99
N LYS A 6 13.54 15.30 4.82
CA LYS A 6 15.00 15.27 4.72
C LYS A 6 15.68 14.86 6.03
N SER A 7 15.12 15.23 7.19
CA SER A 7 15.69 14.88 8.49
C SER A 7 15.39 13.44 8.94
N LEU A 8 14.47 12.73 8.28
CA LEU A 8 14.16 11.34 8.60
C LEU A 8 15.32 10.42 8.26
N ASP A 9 15.59 9.43 9.11
CA ASP A 9 16.55 8.38 8.78
C ASP A 9 15.99 7.47 7.67
N ARG A 10 16.85 7.03 6.75
CA ARG A 10 16.52 6.08 5.68
C ARG A 10 15.92 4.80 6.26
N LYS A 11 16.40 4.36 7.43
CA LYS A 11 15.86 3.18 8.12
C LYS A 11 14.38 3.35 8.49
N VAL A 12 13.97 4.56 8.90
CA VAL A 12 12.56 4.85 9.24
C VAL A 12 11.70 4.82 8.00
N ILE A 13 12.17 5.40 6.89
CA ILE A 13 11.46 5.40 5.60
C ILE A 13 11.28 3.96 5.12
N ASN A 14 12.36 3.18 5.05
CA ASN A 14 12.32 1.80 4.58
C ASN A 14 11.45 0.91 5.47
N THR A 15 11.50 1.10 6.79
CA THR A 15 10.64 0.35 7.72
C THR A 15 9.17 0.72 7.53
N THR A 16 8.86 2.01 7.38
CA THR A 16 7.48 2.48 7.19
C THR A 16 6.88 1.91 5.92
N PHE A 17 7.55 2.09 4.77
CA PHE A 17 7.04 1.56 3.50
C PHE A 17 7.09 0.03 3.46
N GLY A 18 8.11 -0.59 4.06
CA GLY A 18 8.19 -2.05 4.21
C GLY A 18 7.02 -2.64 4.99
N VAL A 19 6.59 -1.99 6.08
CA VAL A 19 5.39 -2.41 6.83
C VAL A 19 4.13 -2.26 5.98
N ILE A 20 3.98 -1.14 5.24
CA ILE A 20 2.81 -0.93 4.38
C ILE A 20 2.74 -2.00 3.27
N TYR A 21 3.85 -2.27 2.60
CA TYR A 21 3.92 -3.35 1.61
C TYR A 21 3.73 -4.73 2.22
N GLY A 22 4.29 -4.97 3.41
CA GLY A 22 4.06 -6.22 4.15
C GLY A 22 2.58 -6.44 4.44
N PHE A 23 1.86 -5.40 4.82
CA PHE A 23 0.41 -5.46 5.02
C PHE A 23 -0.34 -5.73 3.71
N ALA A 24 0.00 -5.03 2.63
CA ALA A 24 -0.58 -5.27 1.30
C ALA A 24 -0.33 -6.71 0.81
N LEU A 25 0.87 -7.25 1.08
CA LEU A 25 1.22 -8.65 0.78
C LEU A 25 0.42 -9.64 1.61
N LEU A 26 0.23 -9.39 2.91
CA LEU A 26 -0.63 -10.22 3.75
C LEU A 26 -2.06 -10.24 3.21
N MET A 27 -2.59 -9.08 2.82
CA MET A 27 -3.90 -8.99 2.17
C MET A 27 -3.95 -9.76 0.84
N ALA A 28 -2.90 -9.70 0.03
CA ALA A 28 -2.87 -10.37 -1.27
C ALA A 28 -2.71 -11.90 -1.16
N LEU A 29 -1.87 -12.37 -0.24
CA LEU A 29 -1.35 -13.74 -0.25
C LEU A 29 -1.93 -14.62 0.86
N PHE A 30 -2.45 -14.05 1.95
CA PHE A 30 -2.94 -14.84 3.07
C PHE A 30 -4.39 -15.30 2.84
N PRO A 31 -4.65 -16.61 2.62
CA PRO A 31 -5.96 -17.09 2.18
C PRO A 31 -7.12 -16.69 3.08
N PRO A 32 -7.00 -16.75 4.41
CA PRO A 32 -8.08 -16.29 5.29
C PRO A 32 -8.49 -14.83 5.04
N LEU A 33 -7.55 -13.93 4.70
CA LEU A 33 -7.85 -12.52 4.51
C LEU A 33 -8.62 -12.28 3.21
N TYR A 34 -8.12 -12.76 2.06
CA TYR A 34 -8.85 -12.51 0.80
C TYR A 34 -10.12 -13.36 0.70
N LEU A 35 -10.15 -14.60 1.23
CA LEU A 35 -11.35 -15.44 1.24
C LEU A 35 -12.44 -14.90 2.17
N SER A 36 -12.08 -14.15 3.23
CA SER A 36 -13.07 -13.44 4.04
C SER A 36 -13.84 -12.40 3.22
N ALA A 37 -13.22 -11.84 2.18
CA ALA A 37 -13.84 -10.91 1.26
C ALA A 37 -14.52 -11.61 0.06
N SER A 38 -13.99 -12.74 -0.42
CA SER A 38 -14.41 -13.39 -1.68
C SER A 38 -15.25 -14.68 -1.53
N GLY A 39 -15.71 -15.02 -0.32
CA GLY A 39 -16.55 -16.20 -0.08
C GLY A 39 -17.89 -16.21 -0.84
N VAL A 40 -18.60 -17.35 -0.77
CA VAL A 40 -19.80 -17.74 -1.57
C VAL A 40 -20.94 -16.70 -1.58
N LYS A 41 -20.97 -15.77 -0.63
CA LYS A 41 -21.89 -14.63 -0.58
C LYS A 41 -21.13 -13.32 -0.35
N SER A 42 -20.38 -12.89 -1.36
CA SER A 42 -19.68 -11.61 -1.31
C SER A 42 -20.71 -10.47 -1.49
N PRO A 43 -20.86 -9.54 -0.53
CA PRO A 43 -21.85 -8.47 -0.64
C PRO A 43 -21.54 -7.56 -1.83
N VAL A 44 -22.58 -7.02 -2.46
CA VAL A 44 -22.43 -6.03 -3.53
C VAL A 44 -22.58 -4.65 -2.90
N ILE A 45 -21.56 -3.80 -3.07
CA ILE A 45 -21.52 -2.44 -2.54
C ILE A 45 -21.37 -1.49 -3.72
N PHE A 46 -22.25 -0.49 -3.84
CA PHE A 46 -22.29 0.44 -4.99
C PHE A 46 -22.35 -0.27 -6.37
N GLY A 47 -22.94 -1.47 -6.45
CA GLY A 47 -23.00 -2.25 -7.68
C GLY A 47 -21.73 -3.05 -8.00
N ILE A 48 -20.72 -3.03 -7.12
CA ILE A 48 -19.45 -3.74 -7.29
C ILE A 48 -19.37 -4.85 -6.23
N PRO A 49 -19.04 -6.10 -6.61
CA PRO A 49 -18.81 -7.17 -5.63
C PRO A 49 -17.68 -6.79 -4.66
N TRP A 50 -17.87 -7.05 -3.37
CA TRP A 50 -16.89 -6.73 -2.34
C TRP A 50 -15.51 -7.37 -2.61
N ALA A 51 -15.49 -8.58 -3.16
CA ALA A 51 -14.26 -9.22 -3.62
C ALA A 51 -13.46 -8.34 -4.61
N VAL A 52 -14.13 -7.65 -5.54
CA VAL A 52 -13.47 -6.76 -6.51
C VAL A 52 -12.99 -5.48 -5.81
N MET A 53 -13.82 -4.89 -4.96
CA MET A 53 -13.45 -3.72 -4.16
C MET A 53 -12.21 -3.96 -3.30
N TYR A 54 -12.12 -5.15 -2.68
CA TYR A 54 -10.96 -5.57 -1.91
C TYR A 54 -9.66 -5.50 -2.72
N TRP A 55 -9.68 -6.02 -3.95
CA TRP A 55 -8.52 -5.98 -4.84
C TRP A 55 -8.20 -4.56 -5.31
N ILE A 56 -9.22 -3.73 -5.58
CA ILE A 56 -9.02 -2.32 -5.91
C ILE A 56 -8.35 -1.58 -4.76
N VAL A 57 -8.80 -1.79 -3.52
CA VAL A 57 -8.19 -1.19 -2.32
C VAL A 57 -6.75 -1.65 -2.16
N ASN A 58 -6.46 -2.93 -2.36
CA ASN A 58 -5.10 -3.45 -2.27
C ASN A 58 -4.18 -2.84 -3.35
N ALA A 59 -4.65 -2.78 -4.60
CA ALA A 59 -3.93 -2.15 -5.69
C ALA A 59 -3.69 -0.64 -5.43
N ALA A 60 -4.71 0.07 -4.92
CA ALA A 60 -4.60 1.47 -4.56
C ALA A 60 -3.60 1.69 -3.41
N LEU A 61 -3.59 0.81 -2.40
CA LEU A 61 -2.63 0.86 -1.30
C LEU A 61 -1.19 0.72 -1.82
N VAL A 62 -0.93 -0.27 -2.68
CA VAL A 62 0.39 -0.46 -3.29
C VAL A 62 0.78 0.73 -4.15
N GLY A 63 -0.10 1.16 -5.07
CA GLY A 63 0.15 2.27 -5.99
C GLY A 63 0.42 3.58 -5.26
N ALA A 64 -0.43 3.93 -4.29
CA ALA A 64 -0.26 5.15 -3.49
C ALA A 64 1.02 5.11 -2.65
N SER A 65 1.35 3.96 -2.06
CA SER A 65 2.59 3.79 -1.29
C SER A 65 3.83 3.95 -2.17
N LEU A 66 3.80 3.40 -3.38
CA LEU A 66 4.89 3.55 -4.35
C LEU A 66 5.06 5.01 -4.78
N THR A 67 3.95 5.68 -5.14
CA THR A 67 3.98 7.10 -5.49
C THR A 67 4.49 7.96 -4.33
N ALA A 68 4.06 7.67 -3.10
CA ALA A 68 4.52 8.40 -1.92
C ALA A 68 6.02 8.16 -1.65
N LEU A 69 6.51 6.93 -1.79
CA LEU A 69 7.94 6.61 -1.66
C LEU A 69 8.76 7.35 -2.71
N TYR A 70 8.32 7.32 -3.97
CA TYR A 70 8.96 8.06 -5.06
C TYR A 70 9.06 9.56 -4.77
N ILE A 71 7.98 10.18 -4.27
CA ILE A 71 7.98 11.59 -3.86
C ILE A 71 8.99 11.84 -2.73
N VAL A 72 9.06 10.95 -1.74
CA VAL A 72 10.02 11.05 -0.63
C VAL A 72 11.46 10.98 -1.11
N GLU A 73 11.77 10.03 -2.00
CA GLU A 73 13.11 9.85 -2.58
C GLU A 73 13.51 11.05 -3.43
N ASN A 74 12.58 11.57 -4.25
CA ASN A 74 12.79 12.77 -5.04
C ASN A 74 13.05 14.01 -4.17
N ILE A 75 12.31 14.20 -3.07
CA ILE A 75 12.55 15.31 -2.13
C ILE A 75 13.96 15.22 -1.51
N ARG A 76 14.50 14.01 -1.34
CA ARG A 76 15.81 13.75 -0.75
C ARG A 76 16.95 13.77 -1.78
N GLY A 77 16.64 13.81 -3.07
CA GLY A 77 17.63 13.74 -4.15
C GLY A 77 18.26 12.35 -4.29
N GLU A 78 17.60 11.30 -3.82
CA GLU A 78 18.13 9.92 -3.84
C GLU A 78 17.93 9.21 -5.20
N GLY A 79 17.30 9.88 -6.17
CA GLY A 79 17.01 9.34 -7.51
C GLY A 79 17.72 10.05 -8.66
N ASP A 80 18.60 11.02 -8.37
CA ASP A 80 19.28 11.88 -9.34
C ASP A 80 20.77 11.48 -9.59
N ASP A 81 21.16 10.26 -9.22
CA ASP A 81 22.50 9.69 -9.48
C ASP A 81 22.68 9.21 -10.94
#